data_AF-A0A382A7V2-F1
#
_entry.id   AF-A0A382A7V2-F1
#
_cell.length_a   1.000
_cell.length_b   1.000
_cell.length_c   1.000
_cell.angle_alpha   90.00
_cell.angle_beta   90.00
_cell.angle_gamma   90.00
#
_symmetry.space_group_name_H-M   'P 1'
#
loop_
_entity.id
_entity.type
_entity.pdbx_description
1 polymer ?
#
loop_
_entity_poly.entity_id
_entity_poly.type
_entity_poly.pdbx_seq_one_letter_code
_entity_poly.pdbx_strand_id
1 'polypeptide(L)'
;MRPFEILTLILIAGTLAVLFTQRDRKIFLYLICAAILSMFLQFGIEGHRWQFAPAVYLLPAIYIFHRFQESEINTVTKGFLSIWFSVAVILPWII
;
A
#
# COMPACT_ATOMS: atom_id res chain seq x y z
N MET A 1 6.69 0.85 -15.96
CA MET A 1 5.51 1.08 -15.09
C MET A 1 4.64 2.16 -15.69
N ARG A 2 3.32 2.01 -15.55
CA ARG A 2 2.33 2.97 -16.00
C ARG A 2 2.12 4.08 -14.96
N PRO A 3 1.64 5.28 -15.32
CA PRO A 3 1.57 6.41 -14.41
C PRO A 3 0.70 6.15 -13.17
N PHE A 4 -0.45 5.47 -13.29
CA PHE A 4 -1.30 5.18 -12.12
C PHE A 4 -0.75 4.05 -11.24
N GLU A 5 0.00 3.09 -11.79
CA GLU A 5 0.80 2.13 -10.97
C GLU A 5 1.77 2.88 -10.05
N ILE A 6 2.51 3.86 -10.60
CA ILE A 6 3.49 4.65 -9.85
C ILE A 6 2.79 5.49 -8.78
N LEU A 7 1.69 6.15 -9.13
CA LEU A 7 0.90 6.94 -8.18
C LEU A 7 0.41 6.08 -7.01
N THR A 8 -0.14 4.90 -7.31
CA THR A 8 -0.65 3.98 -6.29
C THR A 8 0.48 3.48 -5.39
N LEU A 9 1.66 3.19 -5.92
CA LEU A 9 2.84 2.82 -5.12
C LEU A 9 3.34 3.96 -4.22
N ILE A 10 3.35 5.20 -4.71
CA ILE A 10 3.70 6.38 -3.91
C ILE A 10 2.72 6.55 -2.74
N LEU A 11 1.42 6.40 -3.01
CA LEU A 11 0.38 6.49 -1.98
C LEU A 11 0.52 5.37 -0.94
N ILE A 12 0.79 4.13 -1.37
CA ILE A 12 1.07 3.01 -0.46
C ILE A 12 2.32 3.29 0.39
N ALA A 13 3.39 3.81 -0.20
CA ALA A 13 4.61 4.17 0.52
C ALA A 13 4.34 5.24 1.59
N GLY A 14 3.59 6.29 1.23
CA GLY A 14 3.15 7.32 2.17
C GLY A 14 2.28 6.73 3.30
N THR A 15 1.37 5.81 2.95
CA THR A 15 0.51 5.12 3.92
C THR A 15 1.34 4.31 4.93
N LEU A 16 2.35 3.57 4.48
CA LEU A 16 3.27 2.82 5.35
C LEU A 16 4.11 3.75 6.23
N ALA A 17 4.66 4.83 5.66
CA ALA A 17 5.46 5.80 6.41
C ALA A 17 4.65 6.43 7.56
N VAL A 18 3.40 6.82 7.28
CA VAL A 18 2.48 7.36 8.29
C VAL A 18 2.11 6.29 9.32
N LEU A 19 1.84 5.05 8.87
CA LEU A 19 1.52 3.94 9.78
C LEU A 19 2.67 3.65 10.76
N PHE A 20 3.92 3.78 10.33
CA PHE A 20 5.09 3.49 11.15
C PHE A 20 5.50 4.61 12.09
N THR A 21 5.18 5.87 11.74
CA THR A 21 5.71 7.07 12.40
C THR A 21 4.64 7.81 13.20
N GLN A 22 3.41 7.93 12.68
CA GLN A 22 2.38 8.75 13.29
C GLN A 22 1.52 7.95 14.27
N ARG A 23 1.29 8.55 15.44
CA ARG A 23 0.35 8.06 16.45
C ARG A 23 -1.10 8.38 16.10
N ASP A 24 -1.35 9.52 15.44
CA ASP A 24 -2.68 9.88 14.92
C ASP A 24 -2.94 9.12 13.61
N ARG A 25 -4.04 8.36 13.56
CA ARG A 25 -4.39 7.47 12.46
C ARG A 25 -5.30 8.11 11.41
N LYS A 26 -5.72 9.37 11.58
CA LYS A 26 -6.62 10.03 10.62
C LYS A 26 -5.95 10.20 9.26
N ILE A 27 -4.70 10.69 9.25
CA ILE A 27 -3.92 10.87 8.02
C ILE A 27 -3.70 9.52 7.32
N PHE A 28 -3.44 8.46 8.09
CA PHE A 28 -3.33 7.10 7.56
C PHE A 28 -4.61 6.66 6.84
N LEU A 29 -5.79 6.89 7.44
CA LEU A 29 -7.07 6.51 6.84
C LEU A 29 -7.37 7.29 5.55
N TYR A 30 -7.02 8.58 5.50
CA TYR A 30 -7.16 9.36 4.26
C TYR A 30 -6.22 8.87 3.16
N LEU A 31 -4.97 8.56 3.51
CA LEU A 31 -3.99 8.04 2.55
C LEU A 31 -4.37 6.67 2.00
N ILE A 32 -4.81 5.74 2.85
CA ILE A 32 -5.23 4.42 2.38
C ILE A 32 -6.49 4.51 1.52
N CYS A 33 -7.41 5.41 1.85
CA CYS A 33 -8.58 5.69 1.02
C CYS A 33 -8.17 6.25 -0.35
N ALA A 34 -7.25 7.22 -0.38
CA ALA A 34 -6.71 7.76 -1.63
C ALA A 34 -5.99 6.68 -2.45
N ALA A 35 -5.24 5.78 -1.81
CA ALA A 35 -4.56 4.67 -2.48
C ALA A 35 -5.56 3.67 -3.10
N ILE A 36 -6.66 3.36 -2.41
CA ILE A 36 -7.74 2.52 -2.94
C ILE A 36 -8.42 3.20 -4.14
N LEU A 37 -8.70 4.51 -4.07
CA LEU A 37 -9.26 5.26 -5.19
C LEU A 37 -8.30 5.26 -6.40
N SER A 38 -7.01 5.45 -6.16
CA SER A 38 -5.98 5.37 -7.19
C SER A 38 -5.92 3.98 -7.83
N MET A 39 -6.04 2.91 -7.04
CA MET A 39 -6.11 1.54 -7.53
C MET A 39 -7.34 1.31 -8.42
N PHE A 40 -8.51 1.84 -8.07
CA PHE A 40 -9.70 1.74 -8.93
C PHE A 40 -9.53 2.49 -10.25
N LEU A 41 -8.94 3.70 -10.22
CA LEU A 41 -8.63 4.46 -11.43
C LEU A 41 -7.64 3.72 -12.32
N GLN A 42 -6.60 3.15 -11.72
CA GLN A 42 -5.63 2.32 -12.41
C GLN A 42 -6.31 1.12 -13.09
N PHE A 43 -7.16 0.39 -12.37
CA PHE A 43 -7.89 -0.75 -12.92
C PHE A 43 -8.78 -0.35 -14.11
N GLY A 44 -9.46 0.79 -14.03
CA GLY A 44 -10.35 1.27 -15.09
C GLY A 44 -9.64 1.81 -16.34
N ILE A 45 -8.52 2.53 -16.16
CA ILE A 45 -7.82 3.22 -17.26
C ILE A 45 -6.72 2.35 -17.85
N GLU A 46 -5.94 1.70 -17.00
CA GLU A 46 -4.77 0.93 -17.38
C GLU A 46 -5.03 -0.58 -17.42
N GLY A 47 -6.16 -1.05 -16.88
CA GLY A 47 -6.48 -2.46 -16.83
C GLY A 47 -5.65 -3.23 -15.80
N HIS A 48 -5.96 -4.52 -15.64
CA HIS A 48 -5.37 -5.33 -14.59
C HIS A 48 -4.13 -6.10 -15.07
N ARG A 49 -2.97 -5.83 -14.45
CA ARG A 49 -1.77 -6.64 -14.60
C ARG A 49 -1.57 -7.49 -13.36
N TRP A 50 -1.35 -8.79 -13.53
CA TRP A 50 -1.06 -9.69 -12.41
C TRP A 50 0.19 -9.27 -11.64
N GLN A 51 1.15 -8.58 -12.29
CA GLN A 51 2.34 -8.01 -11.64
C GLN A 51 2.00 -6.98 -10.56
N PHE A 52 0.84 -6.33 -10.63
CA PHE A 52 0.40 -5.34 -9.65
C PHE A 52 -0.47 -5.95 -8.52
N ALA A 53 -0.82 -7.23 -8.63
CA ALA A 53 -1.60 -7.92 -7.60
C ALA A 53 -0.99 -7.83 -6.18
N PRO A 54 0.34 -7.92 -5.98
CA PRO A 54 0.92 -7.75 -4.65
C PRO A 54 0.64 -6.39 -4.02
N ALA A 55 0.61 -5.30 -4.80
CA ALA A 55 0.27 -3.96 -4.33
C ALA A 55 -1.22 -3.86 -3.98
N VAL A 56 -2.08 -4.47 -4.79
CA VAL A 56 -3.53 -4.52 -4.55
C VAL A 56 -3.85 -5.24 -3.24
N TYR A 57 -3.25 -6.41 -3.00
CA TYR A 57 -3.49 -7.18 -1.78
C TYR A 57 -2.82 -6.57 -0.54
N LEU A 58 -1.81 -5.74 -0.72
CA LEU A 58 -1.16 -5.01 0.37
C LEU A 58 -2.10 -3.98 1.00
N LEU A 59 -2.98 -3.32 0.23
CA LEU A 59 -3.94 -2.33 0.74
C LEU A 59 -4.88 -2.88 1.85
N PRO A 60 -5.66 -3.96 1.62
CA PRO A 60 -6.49 -4.53 2.67
C PRO A 60 -5.65 -5.12 3.81
N ALA A 61 -4.46 -5.68 3.53
CA ALA A 61 -3.56 -6.17 4.57
C ALA A 61 -3.11 -5.05 5.53
N ILE A 62 -2.70 -3.90 5.00
CA ILE A 62 -2.32 -2.72 5.78
C ILE A 62 -3.49 -2.27 6.69
N TYR A 63 -4.71 -2.22 6.16
CA TYR A 63 -5.90 -1.86 6.95
C TYR A 63 -6.17 -2.86 8.07
N ILE A 64 -6.08 -4.16 7.77
CA ILE A 64 -6.27 -5.25 8.73
C ILE A 64 -5.26 -5.12 9.87
N PHE A 65 -3.97 -4.99 9.57
CA PHE A 65 -2.94 -4.84 10.60
C PHE A 65 -3.14 -3.59 11.45
N HIS A 66 -3.52 -2.47 10.83
CA HIS A 66 -3.90 -1.26 11.56
C HIS A 66 -5.07 -1.53 12.53
N ARG A 67 -6.11 -2.25 12.10
CA ARG A 67 -7.29 -2.55 12.93
C ARG A 67 -6.97 -3.49 14.10
N PHE A 68 -6.09 -4.46 13.90
CA PHE A 68 -5.69 -5.39 14.96
C PHE A 68 -4.60 -4.85 15.89
N GLN A 69 -3.86 -3.81 15.47
CA GLN A 69 -2.77 -3.19 16.24
C GLN A 69 -3.04 -1.70 16.45
N GLU A 70 -4.08 -1.39 17.24
CA GLU A 70 -4.61 -0.02 17.37
C GLU A 70 -3.63 0.99 17.99
N SER A 71 -2.82 0.57 18.97
CA SER A 71 -1.82 1.45 19.61
C SER A 71 -0.55 1.59 18.77
N GLU A 72 0.22 0.51 18.62
CA GLU A 72 1.50 0.54 17.93
C GLU A 72 1.67 -0.73 17.10
N ILE A 73 2.19 -0.55 15.89
CA ILE A 73 2.48 -1.67 15.00
C ILE A 73 3.76 -2.35 15.49
N ASN A 74 3.69 -3.66 15.69
CA ASN A 74 4.83 -4.47 16.12
C ASN A 74 5.95 -4.44 15.06
N THR A 75 7.21 -4.46 15.49
CA THR A 75 8.40 -4.45 14.62
C THR A 75 8.37 -5.58 13.58
N VAL A 76 7.87 -6.76 13.96
CA VAL A 76 7.70 -7.89 13.03
C VAL A 76 6.73 -7.55 11.90
N THR A 77 5.57 -6.95 12.24
CA THR A 77 4.58 -6.51 11.24
C THR A 77 5.15 -5.42 10.32
N LYS A 78 5.94 -4.48 10.87
CA LYS A 78 6.62 -3.45 10.06
C LYS A 78 7.56 -4.07 9.04
N GLY A 79 8.40 -5.02 9.49
CA GLY A 79 9.31 -5.76 8.61
C GLY A 79 8.58 -6.53 7.52
N PHE A 80 7.53 -7.27 7.90
CA PHE A 80 6.71 -8.03 6.96
C PHE A 80 6.06 -7.13 5.89
N LEU A 81 5.42 -6.03 6.29
CA LEU A 81 4.80 -5.07 5.38
C LEU A 81 5.82 -4.39 4.46
N SER A 82 7.02 -4.08 4.98
CA SER A 82 8.09 -3.49 4.19
C SER A 82 8.62 -4.46 3.13
N ILE A 83 8.85 -5.72 3.49
CA ILE A 83 9.32 -6.75 2.54
C ILE A 83 8.26 -6.98 1.45
N TRP A 84 6.99 -7.08 1.84
CA TRP A 84 5.88 -7.20 0.88
C TRP A 84 5.86 -5.98 -0.06
N PHE A 85 5.97 -4.76 0.48
CA PHE A 85 6.03 -3.56 -0.35
C PHE A 85 7.22 -3.57 -1.32
N SER A 86 8.40 -4.00 -0.89
CA SER A 86 9.55 -4.15 -1.79
C SER A 86 9.26 -5.12 -2.94
N VAL A 87 8.60 -6.26 -2.68
CA VAL A 87 8.16 -7.18 -3.73
C VAL A 87 7.18 -6.50 -4.68
N ALA A 88 6.21 -5.74 -4.14
CA ALA A 88 5.23 -5.01 -4.94
C ALA A 88 5.85 -3.92 -5.83
N VAL A 89 6.94 -3.30 -5.38
CA VAL A 89 7.70 -2.32 -6.17
C VAL A 89 8.53 -2.99 -7.25
N ILE A 90 9.19 -4.11 -6.95
CA ILE A 90 10.14 -4.76 -7.86
C ILE A 90 9.43 -5.56 -8.96
N LEU A 91 8.33 -6.27 -8.62
CA LEU A 91 7.67 -7.20 -9.54
C LEU A 91 7.25 -6.58 -10.88
N PRO A 92 6.73 -5.34 -10.94
CA PRO A 92 6.35 -4.71 -12.21
C PRO A 92 7.54 -4.25 -13.08
N TRP A 93 8.79 -4.37 -12.60
CA TRP A 93 10.01 -4.09 -13.37
C TRP A 93 10.68 -5.34 -13.94
N ILE A 94 10.42 -6.52 -13.37
CA ILE A 94 11.09 -7.77 -13.77
C ILE A 94 10.62 -8.23 -15.16
N ILE A 95 9.44 -7.78 -15.63
CA ILE A 95 8.81 -8.20 -16.89
C ILE A 95 8.11 -7.02 -17.59
#